data_AF-A0A399T932-F1
#
_entry.id   AF-A0A399T932-F1
#
_cell.length_a   1.000
_cell.length_b   1.000
_cell.length_c   1.000
_cell.angle_alpha   90.00
_cell.angle_beta   90.00
_cell.angle_gamma   90.00
#
_symmetry.space_group_name_H-M   'P 1'
#
loop_
_entity.id
_entity.type
_entity.pdbx_description
1 polymer ?
#
loop_
_entity_poly.entity_id
_entity_poly.type
_entity_poly.pdbx_seq_one_letter_code
_entity_poly.pdbx_strand_id
1 'polypeptide(L)'
;MPRITPTLWFGEEIEEAARFHVDLFPGMQATEAVSLSIAVGCHEEVDRYWDASADGGTEGRCGWVRDRRGSWWQVVPGAMVTTVGGPDPAGAARAMAAMMGMGRLVVADLEAAYDGR
;
A
#
# COMPACT_ATOMS: atom_id res chain seq x y z
N MET A 1 -15.30 8.28 -20.14
CA MET A 1 -14.44 9.23 -19.42
C MET A 1 -13.13 8.53 -19.08
N PRO A 2 -11.95 9.16 -19.30
CA PRO A 2 -10.70 8.59 -18.83
C PRO A 2 -10.69 8.57 -17.30
N ARG A 3 -10.39 7.42 -16.72
CA ARG A 3 -10.27 7.23 -15.27
C ARG A 3 -8.90 7.74 -14.84
N ILE A 4 -8.86 8.95 -14.29
CA ILE A 4 -7.64 9.51 -13.68
C ILE A 4 -7.48 8.86 -12.31
N THR A 5 -6.34 8.20 -12.07
CA THR A 5 -5.97 7.66 -10.75
C THR A 5 -4.83 8.52 -10.21
N PRO A 6 -5.11 9.51 -9.35
CA PRO A 6 -4.07 10.32 -8.76
C PRO A 6 -3.32 9.50 -7.70
N THR A 7 -2.01 9.32 -7.88
CA THR A 7 -1.12 8.77 -6.86
C THR A 7 -0.51 9.93 -6.09
N LEU A 8 -0.80 10.02 -4.80
CA LEU A 8 -0.29 11.08 -3.93
C LEU A 8 0.79 10.51 -3.02
N TRP A 9 1.94 11.19 -2.99
CA TRP A 9 3.05 10.87 -2.10
C TRP A 9 3.04 11.90 -0.97
N PHE A 10 2.90 11.44 0.27
CA PHE A 10 2.92 12.29 1.46
C PHE A 10 4.05 11.87 2.39
N GLY A 11 4.67 12.86 3.03
CA GLY A 11 5.69 12.65 4.06
C GLY A 11 5.05 12.47 5.44
N GLU A 12 5.40 13.34 6.39
CA GLU A 12 5.06 13.16 7.81
C GLU A 12 3.61 13.52 8.20
N GLU A 13 2.83 14.15 7.31
CA GLU A 13 1.48 14.67 7.62
C GLU A 13 0.36 14.01 6.81
N ILE A 14 0.31 12.68 6.85
CA ILE A 14 -0.60 11.85 6.05
C ILE A 14 -2.08 12.15 6.33
N GLU A 15 -2.49 12.32 7.59
CA GLU A 15 -3.90 12.56 7.93
C GLU A 15 -4.39 13.94 7.47
N GLU A 16 -3.56 14.96 7.64
CA GLU A 16 -3.89 16.34 7.25
C GLU A 16 -3.92 16.49 5.73
N ALA A 17 -2.97 15.85 5.04
CA ALA A 17 -2.93 15.84 3.59
C ALA A 17 -4.09 15.05 2.97
N ALA A 18 -4.49 13.93 3.58
CA ALA A 18 -5.67 13.17 3.18
C ALA A 18 -6.95 14.00 3.33
N ARG A 19 -7.11 14.68 4.47
CA ARG A 19 -8.25 15.59 4.71
C ARG A 19 -8.30 16.72 3.71
N PHE A 20 -7.17 17.41 3.53
CA PHE A 20 -7.04 18.48 2.55
C PHE A 20 -7.46 18.00 1.16
N HIS A 21 -7.03 16.81 0.73
CA HIS A 21 -7.34 16.31 -0.60
C HIS A 21 -8.81 15.97 -0.82
N VAL A 22 -9.49 15.41 0.18
CA VAL A 22 -10.94 15.15 0.12
C VAL A 22 -11.73 16.47 0.09
N ASP A 23 -11.24 17.49 0.80
CA ASP A 23 -11.85 18.82 0.86
C ASP A 23 -11.63 19.66 -0.42
N LEU A 24 -10.65 19.30 -1.27
CA LEU A 24 -10.34 20.05 -2.51
C LEU A 24 -11.49 20.10 -3.52
N PHE A 25 -12.42 19.13 -3.50
CA PHE A 25 -13.47 19.02 -4.51
C PHE A 25 -14.85 18.74 -3.89
N PRO A 26 -15.86 19.59 -4.15
CA PRO A 26 -17.23 19.37 -3.67
C PRO A 26 -17.79 18.03 -4.17
N GLY A 27 -18.16 17.15 -3.24
CA GLY A 27 -18.74 15.85 -3.56
C GLY A 27 -17.74 14.69 -3.70
N MET A 28 -16.43 14.92 -3.46
CA MET A 28 -15.53 13.78 -3.27
C MET A 28 -15.85 13.08 -1.95
N GLN A 29 -16.20 11.80 -2.06
CA GLN A 29 -16.19 10.88 -0.94
C GLN A 29 -14.93 10.02 -1.05
N ALA A 30 -14.37 9.62 0.09
CA ALA A 30 -13.34 8.57 0.15
C ALA A 30 -13.98 7.26 -0.34
N THR A 31 -13.99 7.07 -1.65
CA THR A 31 -14.45 5.87 -2.36
C THR A 31 -13.23 5.05 -2.78
N GLU A 32 -13.45 3.86 -3.33
CA GLU A 32 -12.39 3.04 -3.96
C GLU A 32 -11.62 3.77 -5.08
N ALA A 33 -12.13 4.90 -5.58
CA ALA A 33 -11.48 5.70 -6.60
C ALA A 33 -10.28 6.51 -6.08
N VAL A 34 -10.14 6.69 -4.76
CA VAL A 34 -9.03 7.40 -4.12
C VAL A 34 -8.37 6.47 -3.11
N SER A 35 -7.10 6.15 -3.34
CA SER A 35 -6.28 5.33 -2.45
C SER A 35 -5.07 6.10 -1.98
N LEU A 36 -4.74 5.97 -0.71
CA LEU A 36 -3.56 6.58 -0.11
C LEU A 36 -2.50 5.50 0.10
N SER A 37 -1.29 5.73 -0.40
CA SER A 37 -0.18 4.79 -0.22
C SER A 37 0.76 5.29 0.86
N ILE A 38 1.10 4.42 1.81
CA ILE A 38 2.06 4.68 2.88
C ILE A 38 3.33 3.91 2.51
N ALA A 39 4.38 4.63 2.11
CA ALA A 39 5.68 4.04 1.88
C ALA A 39 6.40 3.85 3.22
N VAL A 40 6.87 2.64 3.50
CA VAL A 40 7.54 2.31 4.77
C VAL A 40 8.93 1.73 4.53
N GLY A 41 9.88 2.03 5.42
CA GLY A 41 11.29 1.67 5.28
C GLY A 41 11.63 0.28 5.82
N CYS A 42 10.88 -0.22 6.80
CA CYS A 42 11.13 -1.53 7.42
C CYS A 42 9.84 -2.31 7.68
N HIS A 43 9.99 -3.60 8.03
CA HIS A 43 8.86 -4.47 8.29
C HIS A 43 8.10 -4.09 9.57
N GLU A 44 8.79 -3.57 10.60
CA GLU A 44 8.12 -3.08 11.81
C GLU A 44 7.15 -1.93 11.52
N GLU A 45 7.49 -1.07 10.57
CA GLU A 45 6.58 -0.01 10.11
C GLU A 45 5.39 -0.58 9.33
N VAL A 46 5.59 -1.64 8.53
CA VAL A 46 4.47 -2.35 7.89
C VAL A 46 3.46 -2.79 8.94
N ASP A 47 3.93 -3.47 9.99
CA ASP A 47 3.08 -3.95 11.07
C ASP A 47 2.39 -2.79 11.79
N ARG A 48 3.13 -1.74 12.16
CA ARG A 48 2.58 -0.56 12.84
C ARG A 48 1.41 0.06 12.07
N TYR A 49 1.61 0.37 10.78
CA TYR A 49 0.59 1.05 9.98
C TYR A 49 -0.53 0.11 9.57
N TRP A 50 -0.22 -1.17 9.32
CA TRP A 50 -1.24 -2.17 9.05
C TRP A 50 -2.15 -2.36 10.25
N ASP A 51 -1.60 -2.61 11.45
CA ASP A 51 -2.39 -2.85 12.66
C ASP A 51 -3.25 -1.64 13.01
N ALA A 52 -2.69 -0.42 12.89
CA ALA A 52 -3.44 0.81 13.09
C ALA A 52 -4.61 0.97 12.09
N SER A 53 -4.43 0.55 10.85
CA SER A 53 -5.46 0.67 9.80
C SER A 53 -6.49 -0.45 9.87
N ALA A 54 -6.09 -1.65 10.26
CA ALA A 54 -6.96 -2.82 10.41
C ALA A 54 -7.82 -2.75 11.69
N ASP A 55 -7.44 -1.93 12.68
CA ASP A 55 -8.21 -1.73 13.91
C ASP A 55 -9.60 -1.10 13.66
N GLY A 56 -10.62 -1.97 13.66
CA GLY A 56 -11.99 -1.65 13.28
C GLY A 56 -12.19 -1.50 11.77
N GLY A 57 -11.19 -1.90 10.98
CA GLY A 57 -11.16 -1.86 9.52
C GLY A 57 -11.42 -3.21 8.85
N THR A 58 -11.02 -3.34 7.59
CA THR A 58 -11.07 -4.58 6.81
C THR A 58 -9.76 -4.81 6.08
N GLU A 59 -9.13 -5.95 6.33
CA GLU A 59 -7.92 -6.36 5.62
C GLU A 59 -8.22 -6.71 4.17
N GLY A 60 -7.40 -6.18 3.25
CA GLY A 60 -7.45 -6.46 1.82
C GLY A 60 -6.28 -7.34 1.37
N ARG A 61 -6.02 -7.34 0.06
CA ARG A 61 -4.94 -8.11 -0.59
C ARG A 61 -3.81 -7.18 -1.01
N CYS A 62 -2.60 -7.68 -1.16
CA CYS A 62 -1.46 -6.98 -1.75
C CYS A 62 -1.14 -5.62 -1.07
N GLY A 63 -1.16 -5.58 0.27
CA GLY A 63 -0.88 -4.38 1.04
C GLY A 63 -2.08 -3.44 1.23
N TRP A 64 -3.26 -3.78 0.70
CA TRP A 64 -4.46 -2.98 0.85
C TRP A 64 -5.16 -3.24 2.19
N VAL A 65 -5.59 -2.17 2.85
CA VAL A 65 -6.36 -2.22 4.08
C VAL A 65 -7.37 -1.07 4.09
N ARG A 66 -8.60 -1.36 4.49
CA ARG A 66 -9.65 -0.36 4.66
C ARG A 66 -9.73 0.02 6.13
N ASP A 67 -9.68 1.31 6.44
CA ASP A 67 -9.82 1.76 7.83
C ASP A 67 -11.29 1.74 8.31
N ARG A 68 -11.50 1.98 9.61
CA ARG A 68 -12.84 2.06 10.23
C ARG A 68 -13.73 3.18 9.68
N ARG A 69 -13.15 4.17 9.00
CA ARG A 69 -13.86 5.30 8.37
C ARG A 69 -14.23 5.01 6.92
N GLY A 70 -13.78 3.86 6.40
CA GLY A 70 -14.10 3.37 5.08
C GLY A 70 -13.10 3.78 4.00
N SER A 71 -11.99 4.44 4.34
CA SER A 71 -10.94 4.84 3.41
C SER A 71 -10.00 3.69 3.09
N TRP A 72 -9.54 3.61 1.85
CA TRP A 72 -8.58 2.60 1.41
C TRP A 72 -7.15 3.10 1.48
N TRP A 73 -6.32 2.30 2.14
CA TRP A 73 -4.88 2.50 2.30
C TRP A 73 -4.12 1.36 1.64
N GLN A 74 -2.94 1.66 1.12
CA GLN A 74 -1.97 0.66 0.71
C GLN A 74 -0.68 0.86 1.49
N VAL A 75 -0.32 -0.10 2.35
CA VAL A 75 0.97 -0.10 3.07
C VAL A 75 2.00 -0.76 2.16
N VAL A 76 2.97 0.02 1.68
CA VAL A 76 3.94 -0.36 0.64
C VAL A 76 5.35 -0.33 1.21
N PRO A 77 5.98 -1.49 1.48
CA PRO A 77 7.38 -1.54 1.89
C PRO A 77 8.31 -1.07 0.76
N GLY A 78 9.35 -0.30 1.11
CA GLY A 78 10.37 0.14 0.16
C GLY A 78 11.07 -1.01 -0.58
N ALA A 79 11.16 -2.18 0.04
CA ALA A 79 11.66 -3.41 -0.57
C ALA A 79 10.88 -3.84 -1.83
N MET A 80 9.63 -3.40 -2.01
CA MET A 80 8.88 -3.65 -3.25
C MET A 80 9.52 -2.99 -4.47
N VAL A 81 10.20 -1.86 -4.30
CA VAL A 81 10.89 -1.15 -5.39
C VAL A 81 12.02 -2.01 -5.94
N THR A 82 12.76 -2.70 -5.07
CA THR A 82 13.91 -3.52 -5.46
C THR A 82 13.56 -4.96 -5.79
N THR A 83 12.39 -5.45 -5.36
CA THR A 83 11.90 -6.82 -5.64
C THR A 83 10.93 -6.81 -6.82
N VAL A 84 9.69 -6.38 -6.61
CA VAL A 84 8.64 -6.34 -7.66
C VAL A 84 9.02 -5.38 -8.80
N GLY A 85 9.68 -4.26 -8.49
CA GLY A 85 10.26 -3.34 -9.46
C GLY A 85 11.74 -3.61 -9.80
N GLY A 86 12.28 -4.75 -9.35
CA GLY A 86 13.70 -5.08 -9.46
C GLY A 86 14.19 -5.28 -10.89
N PRO A 87 15.52 -5.21 -11.11
CA PRO A 87 16.11 -5.34 -12.45
C PRO A 87 16.13 -6.76 -13.00
N ASP A 88 15.96 -7.81 -12.17
CA ASP A 88 15.80 -9.20 -12.62
C ASP A 88 14.32 -9.48 -12.93
N PRO A 89 13.91 -9.66 -14.21
CA PRO A 89 12.53 -9.93 -14.56
C PRO A 89 12.01 -11.25 -13.98
N ALA A 90 12.86 -12.27 -13.81
CA ALA A 90 12.46 -13.56 -13.27
C ALA A 90 12.25 -13.48 -11.75
N GLY A 91 13.16 -12.80 -11.04
CA GLY A 91 13.00 -12.46 -9.62
C GLY A 91 11.76 -11.61 -9.36
N ALA A 92 11.55 -10.55 -10.15
CA ALA A 92 10.38 -9.69 -10.05
C ALA A 92 9.07 -10.47 -10.24
N ALA A 93 9.03 -11.42 -11.19
CA ALA A 93 7.88 -12.28 -11.40
C ALA A 93 7.59 -13.21 -10.19
N ARG A 94 8.63 -13.77 -9.55
CA ARG A 94 8.47 -14.57 -8.32
C ARG A 94 7.98 -13.72 -7.16
N ALA A 95 8.56 -12.54 -6.95
CA ALA A 95 8.14 -11.61 -5.92
C ALA A 95 6.69 -11.16 -6.12
N MET A 96 6.28 -10.86 -7.36
CA MET A 96 4.91 -10.53 -7.72
C MET A 96 3.96 -11.70 -7.41
N ALA A 97 4.34 -12.94 -7.74
CA ALA A 97 3.54 -14.11 -7.44
C ALA A 97 3.35 -14.31 -5.93
N ALA A 98 4.40 -14.11 -5.13
CA ALA A 98 4.33 -14.15 -3.67
C ALA A 98 3.40 -13.05 -3.12
N MET A 99 3.57 -11.81 -3.57
CA MET A 99 2.73 -10.67 -3.20
C MET A 99 1.24 -10.92 -3.46
N MET A 100 0.90 -11.56 -4.58
CA MET A 100 -0.48 -11.89 -4.93
C MET A 100 -1.15 -12.89 -3.98
N GLY A 101 -0.37 -13.62 -3.16
CA GLY A 101 -0.85 -14.48 -2.09
C GLY A 101 -1.02 -13.77 -0.75
N MET A 102 -0.50 -12.55 -0.61
CA MET A 102 -0.43 -11.82 0.65
C MET A 102 -1.62 -10.87 0.85
N GLY A 103 -2.07 -10.77 2.10
CA GLY A 103 -2.86 -9.64 2.58
C GLY A 103 -1.92 -8.52 2.99
N ARG A 104 -1.42 -8.64 4.22
CA ARG A 104 -0.27 -7.89 4.75
C ARG A 104 1.01 -8.31 4.04
N LEU A 105 1.82 -7.34 3.62
CA LEU A 105 3.08 -7.61 2.92
C LEU A 105 4.19 -7.96 3.90
N VAL A 106 4.86 -9.09 3.65
CA VAL A 106 5.99 -9.55 4.45
C VAL A 106 7.28 -9.29 3.66
N VAL A 107 8.13 -8.39 4.16
CA VAL A 107 9.35 -7.95 3.45
C VAL A 107 10.27 -9.12 3.18
N ALA A 108 10.53 -9.95 4.19
CA ALA A 108 11.42 -11.11 4.07
C ALA A 108 10.93 -12.11 3.01
N ASP A 109 9.62 -12.34 2.92
CA ASP A 109 9.05 -13.28 1.95
C ASP A 109 9.14 -12.72 0.51
N LEU A 110 8.98 -11.41 0.33
CA LEU A 110 9.16 -10.76 -0.97
C LEU A 110 10.61 -10.86 -1.44
N GLU A 111 11.56 -10.63 -0.54
CA GLU A 111 13.00 -10.76 -0.82
C GLU A 111 13.39 -12.21 -1.09
N ALA A 112 12.91 -13.16 -0.28
CA ALA A 112 13.17 -14.58 -0.49
C ALA A 112 12.61 -15.07 -1.83
N ALA A 113 11.37 -14.68 -2.16
CA ALA A 113 10.76 -15.01 -3.46
C ALA A 113 11.56 -14.40 -4.62
N TYR A 114 11.97 -13.13 -4.50
CA TYR A 114 12.81 -12.46 -5.50
C TYR A 114 14.13 -13.22 -5.71
N ASP A 115 14.79 -13.64 -4.64
CA ASP A 115 16.06 -14.37 -4.70
C ASP A 115 15.90 -15.86 -5.05
N GLY A 116 14.67 -16.38 -5.10
CA GLY A 116 14.38 -17.78 -5.40
C GLY A 116 14.75 -18.74 -4.27
N ARG A 117 14.61 -18.29 -3.01
CA ARG A 117 14.94 -19.02 -1.79
C ARG A 117 13.69 -19.51 -1.05
#